data_AF-A0A6M3M2Y0-F1
#
_entry.id   AF-A0A6M3M2Y0-F1
#
_cell.length_a   1.000
_cell.length_b   1.000
_cell.length_c   1.000
_cell.angle_alpha   90.00
_cell.angle_beta   90.00
_cell.angle_gamma   90.00
#
_symmetry.space_group_name_H-M   'P 1'
#
loop_
_entity.id
_entity.type
_entity.pdbx_description
1 polymer ?
#
loop_
_entity_poly.entity_id
_entity_poly.type
_entity_poly.pdbx_seq_one_letter_code
_entity_poly.pdbx_strand_id
1 'polypeptide(L)'
;MPKRFNPFLSPYTAKELKAKEAKVFLSDEAKSGYAIMPDGDLVNVFSMAPGQGGDAVRSAIKNGATKLDCFDSMDPKFSLPNYYNKFGFEEYDRVPWSDKYKPTGWSYKKFGRPDVVYMTMAKTTKDEKSKKKKKDTLGKGTKVWQKLVKEWVEHLGA
;
A
#
# COMPACT_ATOMS: atom_id res chain seq x y z
N MET A 1 -22.69 11.45 0.66
CA MET A 1 -21.51 11.35 1.54
C MET A 1 -21.27 12.73 2.19
N PRO A 2 -21.03 12.82 3.51
CA PRO A 2 -20.86 14.11 4.18
C PRO A 2 -19.61 14.86 3.67
N LYS A 3 -19.74 16.14 3.29
CA LYS A 3 -18.65 16.96 2.73
C LYS A 3 -17.41 17.11 3.63
N ARG A 4 -17.52 16.81 4.92
CA ARG A 4 -16.44 16.96 5.92
C ARG A 4 -15.28 15.97 5.76
N PHE A 5 -15.49 14.82 5.10
CA PHE A 5 -14.46 13.78 4.97
C PHE A 5 -13.71 13.82 3.63
N ASN A 6 -14.18 14.64 2.68
CA ASN A 6 -13.61 14.74 1.34
C ASN A 6 -12.09 15.05 1.27
N PRO A 7 -11.46 15.82 2.18
CA PRO A 7 -10.03 16.09 2.07
C PRO A 7 -9.13 14.93 2.50
N PHE A 8 -9.67 13.86 3.09
CA PHE A 8 -8.90 12.69 3.56
C PHE A 8 -9.04 11.47 2.63
N LEU A 9 -9.87 11.59 1.59
CA LEU A 9 -10.12 10.52 0.63
C LEU A 9 -9.28 10.79 -0.63
N SER A 10 -8.79 9.72 -1.25
CA SER A 10 -8.16 9.77 -2.57
C SER A 10 -9.16 10.35 -3.58
N PRO A 11 -8.73 11.15 -4.56
CA PRO A 11 -9.63 11.88 -5.48
C PRO A 11 -10.34 10.97 -6.51
N TYR A 12 -10.43 9.67 -6.27
CA TYR A 12 -11.05 8.73 -7.19
C TYR A 12 -12.57 8.87 -7.20
N THR A 13 -13.10 9.09 -8.39
CA THR A 13 -14.52 8.94 -8.68
C THR A 13 -14.93 7.46 -8.70
N ALA A 14 -16.22 7.17 -8.52
CA ALA A 14 -16.73 5.81 -8.65
C ALA A 14 -16.41 5.16 -10.01
N LYS A 15 -16.37 5.98 -11.08
CA LYS A 15 -15.99 5.52 -12.43
C LYS A 15 -14.52 5.13 -12.51
N GLU A 16 -13.63 5.88 -11.88
CA GLU A 16 -12.20 5.56 -11.85
C GLU A 16 -11.89 4.34 -10.98
N LEU A 17 -12.56 4.20 -9.82
CA LEU A 17 -12.45 2.99 -9.02
C LEU A 17 -12.86 1.75 -9.82
N LYS A 18 -13.99 1.84 -10.54
CA LYS A 18 -14.46 0.76 -11.41
C LYS A 18 -13.49 0.48 -12.56
N ALA A 19 -12.97 1.51 -13.22
CA ALA A 19 -12.01 1.38 -14.32
C ALA A 19 -10.67 0.77 -13.87
N LYS A 20 -10.27 1.03 -12.62
CA LYS A 20 -9.11 0.44 -11.98
C LYS A 20 -9.40 -0.90 -11.29
N GLU A 21 -10.58 -1.48 -11.51
CA GLU A 21 -11.01 -2.76 -10.93
C GLU A 21 -10.90 -2.82 -9.40
N ALA A 22 -11.06 -1.67 -8.74
CA ALA A 22 -11.02 -1.59 -7.29
C ALA A 22 -12.24 -2.29 -6.68
N LYS A 23 -12.00 -3.06 -5.62
CA LYS A 23 -13.06 -3.70 -4.83
C LYS A 23 -13.56 -2.70 -3.79
N VAL A 24 -14.83 -2.30 -3.89
CA VAL A 24 -15.45 -1.33 -2.98
C VAL A 24 -16.33 -2.05 -1.97
N PHE A 25 -16.17 -1.72 -0.69
CA PHE A 25 -16.93 -2.30 0.42
C PHE A 25 -17.58 -1.18 1.23
N LEU A 26 -18.87 -1.34 1.52
CA LEU A 26 -19.65 -0.43 2.34
C LEU A 26 -20.32 -1.25 3.45
N SER A 27 -20.40 -0.68 4.65
CA SER A 27 -21.26 -1.24 5.69
C SER A 27 -22.73 -1.02 5.36
N ASP A 28 -23.59 -1.69 6.13
CA ASP A 28 -25.02 -1.40 6.13
C ASP A 28 -25.26 0.10 6.29
N GLU A 29 -26.22 0.60 5.50
CA GLU A 29 -26.58 2.02 5.42
C GLU A 29 -25.44 2.97 4.98
N ALA A 30 -24.33 2.44 4.44
CA ALA A 30 -23.17 3.21 3.95
C ALA A 30 -22.55 4.17 5.00
N LYS A 31 -22.63 3.79 6.29
CA LYS A 31 -22.06 4.56 7.41
C LYS A 31 -20.55 4.39 7.57
N SER A 32 -19.96 3.36 7.00
CA SER A 32 -18.52 3.16 6.89
C SER A 32 -18.19 2.45 5.58
N GLY A 33 -16.94 2.52 5.15
CA GLY A 33 -16.52 1.90 3.90
C GLY A 33 -15.05 2.06 3.61
N TYR A 34 -14.61 1.32 2.59
CA TYR A 34 -13.25 1.34 2.08
C TYR A 34 -13.20 0.80 0.64
N ALA A 35 -12.08 0.99 -0.04
CA ALA A 35 -11.81 0.35 -1.32
C ALA A 35 -10.41 -0.29 -1.31
N ILE A 36 -10.26 -1.38 -2.04
CA ILE A 36 -8.99 -2.09 -2.23
C ILE A 36 -8.65 -2.08 -3.71
N MET A 37 -7.50 -1.53 -4.05
CA MET A 37 -6.95 -1.54 -5.40
C MET A 37 -6.43 -2.95 -5.75
N PRO A 38 -6.29 -3.31 -7.05
CA PRO A 38 -5.86 -4.66 -7.45
C PRO A 38 -4.50 -5.11 -6.89
N ASP A 39 -3.63 -4.17 -6.57
CA ASP A 39 -2.31 -4.39 -5.99
C ASP A 39 -2.33 -4.44 -4.44
N GLY A 40 -3.53 -4.48 -3.83
CA GLY A 40 -3.74 -4.58 -2.39
C GLY A 40 -3.61 -3.26 -1.64
N ASP A 41 -3.64 -2.12 -2.35
CA ASP A 41 -3.65 -0.79 -1.73
C ASP A 41 -5.01 -0.46 -1.13
N LEU A 42 -5.05 -0.15 0.16
CA LEU A 42 -6.25 0.22 0.90
C LEU A 42 -6.45 1.72 0.81
N VAL A 43 -7.52 2.14 0.14
CA VAL A 43 -7.85 3.54 -0.09
C VAL A 43 -9.26 3.86 0.43
N ASN A 44 -9.51 5.15 0.65
CA ASN A 44 -10.84 5.68 0.98
C ASN A 44 -11.51 5.06 2.21
N VAL A 45 -10.75 4.71 3.25
CA VAL A 45 -11.33 4.24 4.52
C VAL A 45 -12.06 5.40 5.19
N PHE A 46 -13.35 5.22 5.47
CA PHE A 46 -14.13 6.20 6.23
C PHE A 46 -15.08 5.52 7.22
N SER A 47 -15.41 6.24 8.28
CA SER A 47 -16.44 5.87 9.23
C SER A 47 -17.20 7.10 9.73
N MET A 48 -18.51 6.96 9.89
CA MET A 48 -19.40 7.97 10.46
C MET A 48 -19.68 7.75 11.94
N ALA A 49 -19.36 6.58 12.50
CA ALA A 49 -19.53 6.26 13.92
C ALA A 49 -18.21 5.82 14.59
N PRO A 50 -18.00 6.12 15.89
CA PRO A 50 -16.88 5.59 16.65
C PRO A 50 -16.82 4.05 16.61
N GLY A 51 -15.63 3.47 16.65
CA GLY A 51 -15.43 2.01 16.65
C GLY A 51 -15.45 1.35 15.26
N GLN A 52 -16.34 1.78 14.36
CA GLN A 52 -16.52 1.16 13.02
C GLN A 52 -15.27 1.27 12.12
N GLY A 53 -14.38 2.24 12.35
CA GLY A 53 -13.12 2.33 11.62
C GLY A 53 -12.25 1.09 11.81
N GLY A 54 -12.22 0.50 13.01
CA GLY A 54 -11.38 -0.66 13.28
C GLY A 54 -11.92 -1.93 12.62
N ASP A 55 -13.23 -2.05 12.57
CA ASP A 55 -13.90 -3.13 11.85
C ASP A 55 -13.70 -3.01 10.33
N ALA A 56 -13.72 -1.79 9.79
CA ALA A 56 -13.40 -1.53 8.39
C ALA A 56 -11.97 -1.98 8.05
N VAL A 57 -10.97 -1.64 8.87
CA VAL A 57 -9.57 -2.06 8.64
C VAL A 57 -9.41 -3.58 8.74
N ARG A 58 -9.99 -4.22 9.77
CA ARG A 58 -9.98 -5.69 9.90
C ARG A 58 -10.63 -6.37 8.71
N SER A 59 -11.75 -5.83 8.24
CA SER A 59 -12.46 -6.31 7.04
C SER A 59 -11.60 -6.13 5.79
N ALA A 60 -10.93 -4.99 5.63
CA ALA A 60 -10.05 -4.72 4.51
C ALA A 60 -8.88 -5.70 4.43
N ILE A 61 -8.21 -5.98 5.55
CA ILE A 61 -7.13 -6.97 5.62
C ILE A 61 -7.62 -8.35 5.16
N LYS A 62 -8.79 -8.80 5.65
CA LYS A 62 -9.40 -10.07 5.23
C LYS A 62 -9.71 -10.12 3.73
N ASN A 63 -10.00 -8.96 3.13
CA ASN A 63 -10.30 -8.83 1.70
C ASN A 63 -9.07 -8.55 0.82
N GLY A 64 -7.85 -8.60 1.39
CA GLY A 64 -6.59 -8.53 0.64
C GLY A 64 -5.87 -7.18 0.67
N ALA A 65 -6.24 -6.28 1.60
CA ALA A 65 -5.43 -5.08 1.85
C ALA A 65 -4.06 -5.47 2.42
N THR A 66 -3.00 -4.96 1.81
CA THR A 66 -1.61 -5.24 2.20
C THR A 66 -0.77 -3.99 2.40
N LYS A 67 -1.19 -2.85 1.85
CA LYS A 67 -0.53 -1.56 2.03
C LYS A 67 -1.55 -0.43 2.08
N LEU A 68 -1.11 0.72 2.60
CA LEU A 68 -1.90 1.96 2.64
C LEU A 68 -0.96 3.16 2.78
N ASP A 69 -1.45 4.33 2.44
CA ASP A 69 -0.89 5.62 2.84
C ASP A 69 -1.85 6.36 3.77
N CYS A 70 -1.29 7.07 4.74
CA CYS A 70 -2.08 7.88 5.67
C CYS A 70 -1.33 9.13 6.12
N PHE A 71 -2.07 10.16 6.53
CA PHE A 71 -1.47 11.35 7.12
C PHE A 71 -1.08 11.09 8.57
N ASP A 72 0.16 11.40 8.94
CA ASP A 72 0.53 11.45 10.35
C ASP A 72 -0.01 12.73 10.97
N SER A 73 -1.23 12.60 11.48
CA SER A 73 -1.98 13.66 12.14
C SER A 73 -1.11 14.38 13.17
N MET A 74 -1.10 15.71 13.13
CA MET A 74 -0.40 16.55 14.12
C MET A 74 -1.13 16.59 15.48
N ASP A 75 -2.22 15.86 15.65
CA ASP A 75 -2.87 15.72 16.97
C ASP A 75 -2.01 14.80 17.86
N PRO A 76 -1.44 15.31 18.97
CA PRO A 76 -0.62 14.51 19.87
C PRO A 76 -1.37 13.34 20.51
N LYS A 77 -2.71 13.35 20.48
CA LYS A 77 -3.55 12.26 21.02
C LYS A 77 -3.87 11.17 19.99
N PHE A 78 -3.70 11.45 18.70
CA PHE A 78 -4.12 10.52 17.65
C PHE A 78 -3.23 10.62 16.41
N SER A 79 -2.45 9.58 16.16
CA SER A 79 -1.66 9.39 14.94
C SER A 79 -2.25 8.20 14.15
N LEU A 80 -2.52 8.41 12.86
CA LEU A 80 -3.04 7.36 11.98
C LEU A 80 -2.02 6.22 11.79
N PRO A 81 -0.71 6.48 11.62
CA PRO A 81 0.30 5.43 11.65
C PRO A 81 0.19 4.54 12.89
N ASN A 82 0.11 5.15 14.08
CA ASN A 82 -0.06 4.40 15.34
C ASN A 82 -1.39 3.63 15.40
N TYR A 83 -2.44 4.15 14.75
CA TYR A 83 -3.71 3.46 14.64
C TYR A 83 -3.61 2.22 13.76
N TYR A 84 -3.05 2.34 12.54
CA TYR A 84 -2.90 1.23 11.61
C TYR A 84 -1.87 0.18 12.08
N ASN A 85 -0.86 0.61 12.85
CA ASN A 85 0.11 -0.30 13.44
C ASN A 85 -0.52 -1.34 14.37
N LYS A 86 -1.61 -1.00 15.07
CA LYS A 86 -2.37 -1.95 15.90
C LYS A 86 -2.99 -3.10 15.10
N PHE A 87 -3.10 -2.96 13.79
CA PHE A 87 -3.63 -3.99 12.88
C PHE A 87 -2.53 -4.74 12.13
N GLY A 88 -1.24 -4.43 12.39
CA GLY A 88 -0.09 -5.10 11.79
C GLY A 88 0.57 -4.37 10.62
N PHE A 89 0.14 -3.14 10.32
CA PHE A 89 0.81 -2.31 9.32
C PHE A 89 2.08 -1.68 9.91
N GLU A 90 3.16 -1.71 9.15
CA GLU A 90 4.45 -1.12 9.53
C GLU A 90 4.79 0.00 8.56
N GLU A 91 5.25 1.13 9.10
CA GLU A 91 5.78 2.24 8.31
C GLU A 91 7.04 1.77 7.57
N TYR A 92 7.10 2.02 6.26
CA TYR A 92 8.29 1.76 5.45
C TYR A 92 8.85 3.00 4.75
N ASP A 93 8.04 4.06 4.62
CA ASP A 93 8.46 5.32 4.02
C ASP A 93 7.61 6.49 4.54
N ARG A 94 8.16 7.69 4.48
CA ARG A 94 7.54 8.93 4.93
C ARG A 94 7.95 10.10 4.06
N VAL A 95 6.96 10.82 3.55
CA VAL A 95 7.15 11.99 2.70
C VAL A 95 6.65 13.23 3.43
N PRO A 96 7.51 14.25 3.62
CA PRO A 96 7.09 15.53 4.20
C PRO A 96 5.97 16.18 3.39
N TRP A 97 5.07 16.87 4.07
CA TRP A 97 3.99 17.59 3.40
C TRP A 97 4.51 18.53 2.30
N SER A 98 3.87 18.46 1.13
CA SER A 98 4.14 19.39 0.03
C SER A 98 2.87 20.14 -0.36
N ASP A 99 2.92 21.47 -0.27
CA ASP A 99 1.79 22.34 -0.62
C ASP A 99 1.35 22.20 -2.09
N LYS A 100 2.20 21.64 -2.97
CA LYS A 100 1.88 21.31 -4.36
C LYS A 100 0.76 20.26 -4.49
N TYR A 101 0.66 19.33 -3.55
CA TYR A 101 -0.31 18.22 -3.59
C TYR A 101 -1.47 18.43 -2.62
N LYS A 102 -1.66 19.66 -2.15
CA LYS A 102 -2.73 20.03 -1.22
C LYS A 102 -4.11 19.70 -1.82
N PRO A 103 -4.97 18.96 -1.11
CA PRO A 103 -6.36 18.75 -1.52
C PRO A 103 -7.15 20.06 -1.59
N THR A 104 -8.07 20.15 -2.56
CA THR A 104 -8.99 21.28 -2.67
C THR A 104 -9.80 21.43 -1.37
N GLY A 105 -9.75 22.61 -0.74
CA GLY A 105 -10.45 22.89 0.52
C GLY A 105 -9.68 22.52 1.80
N TRP A 106 -8.39 22.16 1.72
CA TRP A 106 -7.55 21.89 2.89
C TRP A 106 -7.44 23.12 3.82
N SER A 107 -7.68 22.91 5.12
CA SER A 107 -7.55 23.96 6.14
C SER A 107 -6.28 23.75 6.96
N TYR A 108 -5.25 24.55 6.71
CA TYR A 108 -4.01 24.53 7.49
C TYR A 108 -4.24 24.77 8.99
N LYS A 109 -5.22 25.61 9.34
CA LYS A 109 -5.58 25.88 10.74
C LYS A 109 -6.11 24.63 11.46
N LYS A 110 -6.81 23.74 10.74
CA LYS A 110 -7.43 22.54 11.33
C LYS A 110 -6.53 21.31 11.23
N PHE A 111 -5.79 21.18 10.14
CA PHE A 111 -5.10 19.94 9.80
C PHE A 111 -3.58 20.09 9.69
N GLY A 112 -3.06 21.33 9.73
CA GLY A 112 -1.62 21.58 9.64
C GLY A 112 -1.03 21.18 8.28
N ARG A 113 0.20 20.67 8.35
CA ARG A 113 1.00 20.14 7.22
C ARG A 113 1.54 18.76 7.62
N PRO A 114 0.67 17.75 7.76
CA PRO A 114 1.06 16.44 8.25
C PRO A 114 1.87 15.69 7.19
N ASP A 115 2.84 14.90 7.63
CA ASP A 115 3.57 14.03 6.71
C ASP A 115 2.65 12.94 6.15
N VAL A 116 2.96 12.46 4.96
CA VAL A 116 2.33 11.27 4.38
C VAL A 116 3.20 10.08 4.75
N VAL A 117 2.61 9.09 5.41
CA VAL A 117 3.28 7.87 5.85
C VAL A 117 2.76 6.70 5.04
N TYR A 118 3.67 5.97 4.43
CA TYR A 118 3.38 4.76 3.70
C TYR A 118 3.62 3.55 4.59
N MET A 119 2.63 2.67 4.64
CA MET A 119 2.64 1.50 5.49
C MET A 119 2.35 0.23 4.70
N THR A 120 2.97 -0.87 5.11
CA THR A 120 2.76 -2.20 4.53
C THR A 120 2.63 -3.23 5.63
N MET A 121 1.83 -4.27 5.38
CA MET A 121 1.89 -5.47 6.19
C MET A 121 3.18 -6.22 5.83
N ALA A 122 3.88 -6.79 6.82
CA ALA A 122 4.89 -7.78 6.55
C ALA A 122 4.23 -8.90 5.74
N LYS A 123 4.63 -9.05 4.47
CA LYS A 123 4.04 -10.06 3.60
C LYS A 123 4.21 -11.40 4.30
N THR A 124 3.09 -12.03 4.67
CA THR A 124 3.09 -13.47 4.86
C THR A 124 3.58 -14.06 3.56
N THR A 125 4.86 -14.39 3.52
CA THR A 125 5.58 -14.91 2.37
C THR A 125 4.93 -16.22 1.93
N LYS A 126 3.91 -16.12 1.08
CA LYS A 126 3.49 -17.19 0.19
C LYS A 126 3.48 -16.77 -1.27
N ASP A 127 3.28 -15.48 -1.59
CA ASP A 127 3.08 -15.09 -2.99
C ASP A 127 4.18 -14.22 -3.64
N GLU A 128 5.22 -13.82 -2.90
CA GLU A 128 6.27 -12.95 -3.47
C GLU A 128 7.56 -13.63 -3.92
N LYS A 129 7.70 -14.95 -3.77
CA LYS A 129 8.80 -15.71 -4.38
C LYS A 129 8.56 -16.15 -5.83
N SER A 130 7.37 -15.93 -6.41
CA SER A 130 7.06 -16.43 -7.76
C SER A 130 7.22 -15.40 -8.90
N LYS A 131 7.33 -14.09 -8.60
CA LYS A 131 7.30 -13.04 -9.65
C LYS A 131 8.49 -12.09 -9.74
N LYS A 132 9.56 -12.31 -8.96
CA LYS A 132 10.87 -11.70 -9.28
C LYS A 132 11.62 -12.65 -10.23
N LYS A 133 11.44 -12.40 -11.55
CA LYS A 133 12.41 -12.65 -12.64
C LYS A 133 13.69 -13.38 -12.15
N LYS A 134 14.02 -14.62 -12.52
CA LYS A 134 14.10 -15.18 -13.89
C LYS A 134 14.33 -14.10 -14.94
N LYS A 135 15.39 -13.30 -14.73
CA LYS A 135 16.08 -12.56 -15.78
C LYS A 135 17.51 -12.29 -15.30
N ASP A 136 18.40 -13.14 -15.80
CA ASP A 136 19.81 -12.87 -16.11
C ASP A 136 20.75 -12.61 -14.93
N THR A 137 21.56 -13.60 -14.54
CA THR A 137 22.98 -13.66 -14.92
C THR A 137 23.69 -14.83 -14.24
N LEU A 138 24.37 -15.59 -15.08
CA LEU A 138 25.24 -16.72 -14.78
C LEU A 138 26.37 -16.28 -13.84
N GLY A 139 26.17 -16.50 -12.53
CA GLY A 139 27.14 -16.25 -11.47
C GLY A 139 28.17 -17.38 -11.39
N LYS A 140 29.26 -17.16 -12.10
CA LYS A 140 30.56 -17.86 -12.06
C LYS A 140 30.94 -18.27 -10.63
N GLY A 141 31.29 -19.54 -10.42
CA GLY A 141 31.79 -19.93 -9.10
C GLY A 141 32.14 -21.39 -8.83
N THR A 142 32.52 -22.21 -9.81
CA THR A 142 33.19 -23.48 -9.49
C THR A 142 34.15 -23.87 -10.61
N LYS A 143 35.33 -24.39 -10.22
CA LYS A 143 36.38 -24.95 -11.12
C LYS A 143 35.84 -25.97 -12.13
N VAL A 144 34.66 -26.53 -11.87
CA VAL A 144 33.92 -27.45 -12.73
C VAL A 144 33.50 -26.80 -14.05
N TRP A 145 33.06 -25.53 -14.04
CA TRP A 145 32.60 -24.86 -15.26
C TRP A 145 33.76 -24.50 -16.20
N GLN A 146 34.90 -24.10 -15.65
CA GLN A 146 36.12 -23.87 -16.43
C GLN A 146 36.67 -25.16 -17.05
N LYS A 147 36.58 -26.28 -16.32
CA LYS A 147 36.98 -27.60 -16.83
C LYS A 147 36.08 -28.06 -17.99
N LEU A 148 34.75 -27.93 -17.83
CA LEU A 148 33.78 -28.31 -18.85
C LEU A 148 33.90 -27.47 -20.13
N VAL A 149 34.15 -26.17 -20.01
CA VAL A 149 34.37 -25.29 -21.20
C VAL A 149 35.67 -25.64 -21.91
N LYS A 150 36.73 -25.99 -21.17
CA LYS A 150 38.00 -26.39 -21.78
C LYS A 150 37.88 -27.71 -22.56
N GLU A 151 37.20 -28.71 -21.97
CA GLU A 151 36.92 -29.99 -22.65
C GLU A 151 36.02 -29.80 -23.89
N TRP A 152 35.08 -28.84 -23.85
CA TRP A 152 34.20 -28.54 -24.98
C TRP A 152 34.91 -27.85 -26.15
N VAL A 153 35.86 -26.96 -25.87
CA VAL A 153 36.64 -26.25 -26.90
C VAL A 153 37.67 -27.18 -27.57
N GLU A 154 38.21 -28.14 -26.83
CA GLU A 154 39.17 -29.13 -27.38
C GLU A 154 38.48 -30.19 -28.28
N HIS A 155 37.18 -30.47 -28.08
CA HIS A 155 36.43 -31.46 -28.88
C HIS A 155 35.82 -30.91 -30.18
N LEU A 156 35.78 -29.59 -30.36
CA LEU A 156 35.27 -28.93 -31.57
C LEU A 156 36.40 -28.32 -32.42
N GLY A 157 37.59 -28.91 -32.33
CA GLY A 157 38.85 -28.32 -32.79
C GLY A 157 38.96 -28.04 -34.30
N ALA A 158 39.95 -27.17 -34.58
CA ALA A 158 40.50 -26.74 -35.88
C ALA A 158 39.65 -25.74 -36.68
#